data_AF-F4B2R0-F1
#
_entry.id   AF-F4B2R0-F1
#
_cell.length_a   1.000
_cell.length_b   1.000
_cell.length_c   1.000
_cell.angle_alpha   90.00
_cell.angle_beta   90.00
_cell.angle_gamma   90.00
#
_symmetry.space_group_name_H-M   'P 1'
#
loop_
_entity.id
_entity.type
_entity.pdbx_description
1 polymer ?
#
loop_
_entity_poly.entity_id
_entity_poly.type
_entity_poly.pdbx_seq_one_letter_code
_entity_poly.pdbx_strand_id
1 'polypeptide(L)'
;MKNFHLAVACALSLCLFNSCEKEDINEISEAENTTVEIQSNDIEKAEEAFPGQKGKSQNLFYGLHSLEVATINDTYVFEGDIIFSKNQLQESTDATRSTGRTGGRWANNTVYYAINPSLPNQARVTNAIANWEASTSVRFVQRTNQADYVYFTPGSGCSSYVGRIGGRQDITLASGCSTGSTIHEIGHAVGLWHEQSRADRDDYLTINLNNVQDGVDYNFLTYVAQGQDGTEYTAQLDFNSVMLYSSFAFSKNGQPTITKKDGSTYTTNRTALSNGDITGINIMYPGDGGDGGNSGDICDGVAAYNSNTNYTIGNQVTYQGNLYERVNGGWTNLGPCGSNQPPADICEGVPAYNGNQSYSVGDFVTYQGGLYERLSSSWDRIGDCG
;
A
#
# COMPACT_ATOMS: atom_id res chain seq x y z
N MET A 1 -39.85 91.55 -33.59
CA MET A 1 -40.62 90.29 -33.77
C MET A 1 -39.66 89.20 -34.21
N LYS A 2 -39.72 88.06 -33.51
CA LYS A 2 -39.14 86.73 -33.84
C LYS A 2 -37.62 86.54 -33.69
N ASN A 3 -37.30 86.03 -32.50
CA ASN A 3 -36.33 84.98 -32.14
C ASN A 3 -35.55 84.31 -33.27
N PHE A 4 -34.24 84.13 -33.07
CA PHE A 4 -33.56 82.85 -33.31
C PHE A 4 -32.37 82.71 -32.36
N HIS A 5 -32.32 81.56 -31.67
CA HIS A 5 -31.28 81.15 -30.73
C HIS A 5 -30.04 80.61 -31.47
N LEU A 6 -28.84 80.94 -30.97
CA LEU A 6 -27.72 79.99 -30.94
C LEU A 6 -26.75 80.41 -29.82
N ALA A 7 -26.64 79.58 -28.79
CA ALA A 7 -25.71 79.78 -27.68
C ALA A 7 -24.32 79.24 -28.05
N VAL A 8 -23.30 80.03 -27.74
CA VAL A 8 -21.85 79.76 -27.90
C VAL A 8 -21.21 79.92 -26.51
N ALA A 9 -20.08 79.24 -26.31
CA ALA A 9 -19.05 79.40 -25.25
C ALA A 9 -19.29 78.60 -23.96
N CYS A 10 -18.28 78.10 -23.24
CA CYS A 10 -16.82 77.96 -23.41
C CYS A 10 -16.30 77.12 -22.22
N ALA A 11 -15.18 76.41 -22.41
CA ALA A 11 -14.03 76.29 -21.49
C ALA A 11 -13.22 75.03 -21.88
N LEU A 12 -12.35 75.13 -22.89
CA LEU A 12 -10.90 75.34 -22.78
C LEU A 12 -10.16 74.26 -21.95
N SER A 13 -9.61 73.31 -22.71
CA SER A 13 -8.50 72.42 -22.38
C SER A 13 -7.27 72.88 -23.18
N LEU A 14 -6.08 72.90 -22.56
CA LEU A 14 -4.69 73.01 -23.11
C LEU A 14 -3.78 73.18 -21.86
N CYS A 15 -2.57 72.64 -21.65
CA CYS A 15 -1.53 71.87 -22.35
C CYS A 15 -0.72 71.16 -21.24
N LEU A 16 -0.38 69.87 -21.31
CA LEU A 16 0.91 69.31 -21.79
C LEU A 16 2.18 70.12 -21.45
N PHE A 17 3.13 69.50 -20.73
CA PHE A 17 4.38 68.97 -21.32
C PHE A 17 5.19 68.09 -20.34
N ASN A 18 5.50 66.89 -20.82
CA ASN A 18 6.74 66.09 -20.72
C ASN A 18 7.57 66.03 -19.43
N SER A 19 7.71 64.82 -18.90
CA SER A 19 9.04 64.26 -18.62
C SER A 19 9.07 62.79 -19.03
N CYS A 20 10.19 62.41 -19.62
CA CYS A 20 10.51 61.13 -20.24
C CYS A 20 11.20 60.23 -19.22
N GLU A 21 10.81 58.96 -19.08
CA GLU A 21 11.77 57.90 -18.72
C GLU A 21 11.25 56.49 -19.05
N LYS A 22 12.22 55.66 -19.44
CA LYS A 22 12.23 54.28 -19.99
C LYS A 22 11.13 53.29 -19.58
N GLU A 23 10.73 52.51 -20.58
CA GLU A 23 10.04 51.22 -20.43
C GLU A 23 10.97 50.17 -19.81
N ASP A 24 10.47 49.49 -18.78
CA ASP A 24 10.93 48.17 -18.36
C ASP A 24 9.70 47.26 -18.20
N ILE A 25 9.85 46.07 -18.78
CA ILE A 25 8.82 45.05 -18.99
C ILE A 25 8.71 44.23 -17.70
N ASN A 26 7.56 44.26 -17.03
CA ASN A 26 7.17 43.23 -16.05
C ASN A 26 5.66 43.29 -15.78
N GLU A 27 4.88 42.72 -16.72
CA GLU A 27 3.56 42.17 -16.41
C GLU A 27 3.71 40.66 -16.20
N ILE A 28 3.79 40.23 -14.94
CA ILE A 28 3.18 38.97 -14.50
C ILE A 28 2.55 39.29 -13.15
N SER A 29 1.25 39.57 -13.18
CA SER A 29 0.39 39.68 -12.03
C SER A 29 0.46 38.40 -11.20
N GLU A 30 0.67 38.58 -9.91
CA GLU A 30 0.62 37.57 -8.85
C GLU A 30 -0.58 36.64 -9.07
N ALA A 31 -0.30 35.38 -9.41
CA ALA A 31 -1.28 34.32 -9.28
C ALA A 31 -1.61 34.21 -7.80
N GLU A 32 -2.88 34.43 -7.44
CA GLU A 32 -3.42 34.08 -6.14
C GLU A 32 -3.02 32.64 -5.84
N ASN A 33 -2.06 32.48 -4.93
CA ASN A 33 -1.74 31.21 -4.31
C ASN A 33 -2.90 30.90 -3.36
N THR A 34 -4.02 30.43 -3.91
CA THR A 34 -5.09 29.84 -3.12
C THR A 34 -4.56 28.51 -2.59
N THR A 35 -3.82 28.56 -1.49
CA THR A 35 -3.67 27.41 -0.62
C THR A 35 -5.06 27.09 -0.09
N VAL A 36 -5.72 26.13 -0.73
CA VAL A 36 -6.89 25.48 -0.17
C VAL A 36 -6.39 24.82 1.11
N GLU A 37 -6.66 25.43 2.26
CA GLU A 37 -6.60 24.75 3.55
C GLU A 37 -7.67 23.65 3.52
N ILE A 38 -7.30 22.48 3.00
CA ILE A 38 -8.12 21.29 3.18
C ILE A 38 -8.08 21.02 4.68
N GLN A 39 -9.21 21.24 5.35
CA GLN A 39 -9.32 20.91 6.77
C GLN A 39 -8.99 19.43 6.93
N SER A 40 -8.21 19.08 7.95
CA SER A 40 -7.84 17.68 8.25
C SER A 40 -9.02 16.72 8.24
N ASN A 41 -10.22 17.21 8.59
CA ASN A 41 -11.47 16.47 8.58
C ASN A 41 -11.92 15.97 7.19
N ASP A 42 -11.56 16.67 6.11
CA ASP A 42 -11.90 16.26 4.74
C ASP A 42 -10.91 15.21 4.21
N ILE A 43 -9.68 15.21 4.71
CA ILE A 43 -8.69 14.16 4.43
C ILE A 43 -9.05 12.89 5.20
N GLU A 44 -9.47 13.00 6.46
CA GLU A 44 -9.81 11.84 7.28
C GLU A 44 -11.06 11.10 6.81
N LYS A 45 -12.08 11.83 6.36
CA LYS A 45 -13.25 11.21 5.72
C LYS A 45 -12.90 10.60 4.36
N ALA A 46 -11.78 10.97 3.73
CA ALA A 46 -11.41 10.36 2.46
C ALA A 46 -10.92 8.92 2.65
N GLU A 47 -10.25 8.62 3.76
CA GLU A 47 -9.67 7.29 4.08
C GLU A 47 -10.72 6.32 4.69
N GLU A 48 -11.97 6.43 4.26
CA GLU A 48 -13.04 5.47 4.55
C GLU A 48 -13.65 5.01 3.22
N ALA A 49 -13.97 3.72 3.07
CA ALA A 49 -14.61 3.17 1.87
C ALA A 49 -15.98 3.83 1.60
N PHE A 50 -16.75 4.06 2.66
CA PHE A 50 -18.09 4.64 2.63
C PHE A 50 -18.23 5.74 3.70
N PRO A 51 -17.66 6.94 3.46
CA PRO A 51 -17.54 7.96 4.49
C PRO A 51 -18.89 8.32 5.11
N GLY A 52 -18.97 8.24 6.45
CA GLY A 52 -20.17 8.58 7.21
C GLY A 52 -21.31 7.55 7.13
N GLN A 53 -21.12 6.42 6.45
CA GLN A 53 -22.05 5.30 6.46
C GLN A 53 -21.64 4.29 7.53
N LYS A 54 -22.62 3.69 8.20
CA LYS A 54 -22.39 2.62 9.18
C LYS A 54 -23.07 1.34 8.72
N GLY A 55 -22.33 0.24 8.79
CA GLY A 55 -22.82 -1.09 8.48
C GLY A 55 -23.17 -1.87 9.75
N LYS A 56 -23.90 -2.97 9.58
CA LYS A 56 -24.02 -3.96 10.65
C LYS A 56 -22.68 -4.68 10.79
N SER A 57 -22.11 -4.67 12.00
CA SER A 57 -20.95 -5.49 12.32
C SER A 57 -21.33 -6.98 12.38
N GLN A 58 -20.44 -7.82 11.88
CA GLN A 58 -20.52 -9.27 11.99
C GLN A 58 -19.12 -9.88 12.00
N ASN A 59 -18.99 -11.01 12.70
CA ASN A 59 -17.77 -11.82 12.67
C ASN A 59 -17.80 -12.76 11.48
N LEU A 60 -16.78 -12.68 10.64
CA LEU A 60 -16.49 -13.62 9.56
C LEU A 60 -15.10 -14.22 9.78
N PHE A 61 -14.67 -15.15 8.93
CA PHE A 61 -13.35 -15.78 9.05
C PHE A 61 -12.42 -15.27 7.98
N TYR A 62 -11.20 -14.91 8.35
CA TYR A 62 -10.09 -14.69 7.43
C TYR A 62 -8.98 -15.67 7.79
N GLY A 63 -8.81 -16.72 6.97
CA GLY A 63 -8.00 -17.88 7.32
C GLY A 63 -8.64 -18.66 8.48
N LEU A 64 -7.87 -18.89 9.56
CA LEU A 64 -8.34 -19.60 10.76
C LEU A 64 -8.90 -18.68 11.84
N HIS A 65 -8.95 -17.37 11.59
CA HIS A 65 -9.20 -16.38 12.63
C HIS A 65 -10.48 -15.59 12.36
N SER A 66 -11.20 -15.29 13.44
CA SER A 66 -12.41 -14.46 13.39
C SER A 66 -12.02 -13.00 13.18
N LEU A 67 -12.60 -12.37 12.15
CA LEU A 67 -12.43 -10.96 11.82
C LEU A 67 -13.79 -10.25 11.90
N GLU A 68 -13.87 -9.19 12.70
CA GLU A 68 -15.07 -8.37 12.81
C GLU A 68 -15.10 -7.35 11.66
N VAL A 69 -16.14 -7.38 10.82
CA VAL A 69 -16.29 -6.50 9.65
C VAL A 69 -17.67 -5.86 9.62
N ALA A 70 -17.78 -4.64 9.11
CA ALA A 70 -19.05 -4.01 8.80
C ALA A 70 -19.54 -4.43 7.41
N THR A 71 -20.84 -4.72 7.28
CA THR A 71 -21.47 -4.86 5.97
C THR A 71 -22.17 -3.57 5.56
N ILE A 72 -21.69 -2.93 4.49
CA ILE A 72 -22.23 -1.69 3.91
C ILE A 72 -22.49 -1.94 2.42
N ASN A 73 -23.73 -1.79 1.94
CA ASN A 73 -24.08 -2.00 0.53
C ASN A 73 -23.53 -3.32 -0.06
N ASP A 74 -23.78 -4.44 0.64
CA ASP A 74 -23.27 -5.78 0.30
C ASP A 74 -21.74 -5.93 0.23
N THR A 75 -21.02 -4.95 0.75
CA THR A 75 -19.56 -4.90 0.81
C THR A 75 -19.10 -5.10 2.25
N TYR A 76 -18.10 -5.96 2.45
CA TYR A 76 -17.49 -6.16 3.76
C TYR A 76 -16.33 -5.20 3.94
N VAL A 77 -16.42 -4.36 4.95
CA VAL A 77 -15.48 -3.28 5.25
C VAL A 77 -14.85 -3.54 6.60
N PHE A 78 -13.54 -3.55 6.60
CA PHE A 78 -12.69 -3.71 7.76
C PHE A 78 -11.83 -2.46 7.89
N GLU A 79 -11.59 -1.99 9.11
CA GLU A 79 -10.68 -0.85 9.34
C GLU A 79 -10.95 0.34 8.40
N GLY A 80 -12.21 0.65 8.13
CA GLY A 80 -12.60 1.83 7.35
C GLY A 80 -12.54 1.67 5.84
N ASP A 81 -11.42 1.23 5.28
CA ASP A 81 -11.08 1.30 3.85
C ASP A 81 -10.59 -0.05 3.27
N ILE A 82 -10.35 -1.05 4.11
CA ILE A 82 -10.07 -2.42 3.65
C ILE A 82 -11.38 -3.10 3.25
N ILE A 83 -11.44 -3.53 2.00
CA ILE A 83 -12.57 -4.29 1.45
C ILE A 83 -12.23 -5.76 1.34
N PHE A 84 -13.19 -6.63 1.66
CA PHE A 84 -13.06 -8.05 1.43
C PHE A 84 -14.10 -8.60 0.46
N SER A 85 -13.66 -9.51 -0.41
CA SER A 85 -14.55 -10.36 -1.18
C SER A 85 -15.09 -11.50 -0.31
N LYS A 86 -16.24 -12.07 -0.72
CA LYS A 86 -16.79 -13.28 -0.09
C LYS A 86 -15.84 -14.47 -0.08
N ASN A 87 -14.91 -14.53 -1.04
CA ASN A 87 -13.95 -15.62 -1.14
C ASN A 87 -12.78 -15.45 -0.18
N GLN A 88 -12.40 -14.21 0.15
CA GLN A 88 -11.39 -13.94 1.17
C GLN A 88 -11.91 -14.21 2.59
N LEU A 89 -13.22 -14.08 2.82
CA LEU A 89 -13.84 -14.26 4.14
C LEU A 89 -14.42 -15.67 4.34
N GLN A 90 -13.57 -16.68 4.26
CA GLN A 90 -13.92 -18.08 4.50
C GLN A 90 -12.92 -18.74 5.45
N GLU A 91 -13.40 -19.71 6.23
CA GLU A 91 -12.54 -20.58 7.03
C GLU A 91 -11.69 -21.43 6.07
N SER A 92 -10.37 -21.30 6.17
CA SER A 92 -9.42 -22.04 5.33
C SER A 92 -8.30 -22.59 6.19
N THR A 93 -7.90 -23.85 5.94
CA THR A 93 -6.70 -24.46 6.53
C THR A 93 -5.41 -23.88 5.96
N ASP A 94 -5.50 -23.18 4.83
CA ASP A 94 -4.41 -22.37 4.29
C ASP A 94 -4.37 -21.05 5.08
N ALA A 95 -3.72 -21.09 6.23
CA ALA A 95 -3.48 -19.91 7.06
C ALA A 95 -2.64 -18.89 6.27
N THR A 96 -3.30 -17.95 5.61
CA THR A 96 -2.64 -16.79 5.01
C THR A 96 -2.41 -15.75 6.08
N ARG A 97 -1.13 -15.59 6.44
CA ARG A 97 -0.59 -14.79 7.54
C ARG A 97 -0.83 -13.28 7.31
N SER A 98 -0.66 -12.42 8.30
CA SER A 98 -0.94 -10.95 8.18
C SER A 98 0.31 -10.04 8.19
N THR A 99 0.03 -8.73 8.02
CA THR A 99 0.83 -7.46 7.95
C THR A 99 1.77 -7.25 6.76
N GLY A 100 1.57 -8.08 5.76
CA GLY A 100 2.37 -8.19 4.55
C GLY A 100 2.56 -9.65 4.15
N ARG A 101 1.54 -10.45 4.44
CA ARG A 101 1.58 -11.90 4.28
C ARG A 101 0.26 -12.46 3.78
N THR A 102 -0.56 -11.62 3.14
CA THR A 102 -1.67 -12.16 2.35
C THR A 102 -1.09 -13.22 1.41
N GLY A 103 -1.62 -14.45 1.46
CA GLY A 103 -1.17 -15.53 0.57
C GLY A 103 -1.35 -15.15 -0.90
N GLY A 104 -2.27 -14.21 -1.17
CA GLY A 104 -2.39 -13.52 -2.45
C GLY A 104 -1.32 -12.45 -2.63
N ARG A 105 -0.06 -12.82 -2.84
CA ARG A 105 0.95 -11.88 -3.37
C ARG A 105 0.80 -11.74 -4.88
N TRP A 106 1.28 -10.63 -5.43
CA TRP A 106 1.37 -10.42 -6.87
C TRP A 106 2.62 -11.10 -7.44
N ALA A 107 2.43 -12.00 -8.41
CA ALA A 107 3.54 -12.74 -9.01
C ALA A 107 4.58 -11.81 -9.65
N ASN A 108 5.85 -12.17 -9.53
CA ASN A 108 6.98 -11.44 -10.13
C ASN A 108 7.02 -9.95 -9.74
N ASN A 109 6.58 -9.64 -8.52
CA ASN A 109 6.42 -8.28 -8.00
C ASN A 109 5.58 -7.38 -8.93
N THR A 110 4.76 -7.96 -9.81
CA THR A 110 4.13 -7.23 -10.92
C THR A 110 2.62 -7.12 -10.70
N VAL A 111 2.15 -5.89 -10.54
CA VAL A 111 0.74 -5.53 -10.46
C VAL A 111 0.28 -5.08 -11.83
N TYR A 112 -0.60 -5.86 -12.46
CA TYR A 112 -1.27 -5.39 -13.66
C TYR A 112 -2.36 -4.39 -13.30
N TYR A 113 -2.49 -3.30 -14.04
CA TYR A 113 -3.50 -2.29 -13.73
C TYR A 113 -4.21 -1.70 -14.94
N ALA A 114 -5.43 -1.22 -14.73
CA ALA A 114 -6.14 -0.37 -15.68
C ALA A 114 -6.84 0.77 -14.94
N ILE A 115 -7.02 1.90 -15.64
CA ILE A 115 -7.64 3.10 -15.08
C ILE A 115 -8.99 3.30 -15.77
N ASN A 116 -10.05 3.45 -14.99
CA ASN A 116 -11.35 3.82 -15.51
C ASN A 116 -11.25 5.20 -16.20
N PRO A 117 -11.63 5.33 -17.49
CA PRO A 117 -11.57 6.62 -18.19
C PRO A 117 -12.38 7.74 -17.51
N SER A 118 -13.41 7.39 -16.75
CA SER A 118 -14.25 8.33 -16.00
C SER A 118 -13.70 8.70 -14.62
N LEU A 119 -12.58 8.12 -14.19
CA LEU A 119 -11.92 8.48 -12.94
C LEU A 119 -11.40 9.93 -13.04
N PRO A 120 -11.85 10.87 -12.19
CA PRO A 120 -11.27 12.21 -12.15
C PRO A 120 -9.81 12.15 -11.67
N ASN A 121 -9.02 13.12 -12.11
CA ASN A 121 -7.62 13.28 -11.71
C ASN A 121 -6.78 11.99 -11.83
N GLN A 122 -6.78 11.36 -13.01
CA GLN A 122 -6.00 10.12 -13.25
C GLN A 122 -4.50 10.28 -12.96
N ALA A 123 -3.98 11.51 -12.98
CA ALA A 123 -2.59 11.80 -12.64
C ALA A 123 -2.21 11.36 -11.21
N ARG A 124 -3.16 11.33 -10.25
CA ARG A 124 -2.90 10.82 -8.90
C ARG A 124 -2.51 9.34 -8.90
N VAL A 125 -3.07 8.56 -9.82
CA VAL A 125 -2.76 7.14 -9.99
C VAL A 125 -1.37 6.98 -10.55
N THR A 126 -1.03 7.67 -11.65
CA THR A 126 0.30 7.56 -12.26
C THR A 126 1.40 8.07 -11.34
N ASN A 127 1.14 9.11 -10.55
CA ASN A 127 2.10 9.63 -9.57
C ASN A 127 2.29 8.68 -8.38
N ALA A 128 1.21 8.05 -7.89
CA ALA A 128 1.30 7.05 -6.84
C ALA A 128 2.09 5.81 -7.32
N ILE A 129 1.81 5.32 -8.52
CA ILE A 129 2.57 4.22 -9.16
C ILE A 129 4.05 4.59 -9.25
N ALA A 130 4.39 5.79 -9.73
CA ALA A 130 5.77 6.24 -9.83
C ALA A 130 6.48 6.28 -8.45
N ASN A 131 5.76 6.61 -7.37
CA ASN A 131 6.30 6.59 -6.02
C ASN A 131 6.70 5.17 -5.57
N TRP A 132 5.85 4.18 -5.84
CA TRP A 132 6.10 2.77 -5.56
C TRP A 132 7.27 2.23 -6.39
N GLU A 133 7.29 2.48 -7.70
CA GLU A 133 8.33 1.96 -8.60
C GLU A 133 9.71 2.58 -8.34
N ALA A 134 9.76 3.83 -7.87
CA ALA A 134 11.02 4.51 -7.55
C ALA A 134 11.69 3.98 -6.28
N SER A 135 10.92 3.38 -5.36
CA SER A 135 11.39 3.08 -4.00
C SER A 135 11.40 1.59 -3.67
N THR A 136 10.78 0.76 -4.51
CA THR A 136 10.54 -0.66 -4.23
C THR A 136 10.82 -1.52 -5.44
N SER A 137 10.74 -2.85 -5.26
CA SER A 137 10.81 -3.81 -6.37
C SER A 137 9.48 -4.07 -7.06
N VAL A 138 8.37 -3.53 -6.54
CA VAL A 138 7.04 -3.69 -7.14
C VAL A 138 6.96 -2.90 -8.45
N ARG A 139 6.41 -3.53 -9.50
CA ARG A 139 6.27 -2.96 -10.84
C ARG A 139 4.81 -2.93 -11.26
N PHE A 140 4.41 -1.85 -11.92
CA PHE A 140 3.05 -1.67 -12.40
C PHE A 140 3.03 -1.73 -13.92
N VAL A 141 2.28 -2.68 -14.45
CA VAL A 141 2.18 -2.87 -15.90
C VAL A 141 0.77 -2.60 -16.34
N GLN A 142 0.60 -1.70 -17.31
CA GLN A 142 -0.71 -1.45 -17.88
C GLN A 142 -1.26 -2.74 -18.49
N ARG A 143 -2.43 -3.14 -18.02
CA ARG A 143 -3.08 -4.39 -18.38
C ARG A 143 -3.43 -4.41 -19.87
N THR A 144 -3.26 -5.58 -20.46
CA THR A 144 -3.80 -5.93 -21.78
C THR A 144 -4.90 -6.99 -21.63
N ASN A 145 -4.52 -8.20 -21.21
CA ASN A 145 -5.39 -9.37 -21.14
C ASN A 145 -5.25 -10.20 -19.85
N GLN A 146 -4.43 -9.74 -18.90
CA GLN A 146 -4.19 -10.46 -17.65
C GLN A 146 -5.48 -10.63 -16.85
N ALA A 147 -5.69 -11.82 -16.29
CA ALA A 147 -6.91 -12.15 -15.56
C ALA A 147 -6.97 -11.38 -14.23
N ASP A 148 -5.85 -11.35 -13.53
CA ASP A 148 -5.71 -10.69 -12.23
C ASP A 148 -5.14 -9.30 -12.43
N TYR A 149 -5.85 -8.27 -11.93
CA TYR A 149 -5.42 -6.89 -12.06
C TYR A 149 -6.17 -5.94 -11.14
N VAL A 150 -5.51 -4.82 -10.84
CA VAL A 150 -6.10 -3.66 -10.16
C VAL A 150 -6.83 -2.77 -11.17
N TYR A 151 -8.06 -2.37 -10.85
CA TYR A 151 -8.82 -1.40 -11.64
C TYR A 151 -9.12 -0.15 -10.81
N PHE A 152 -8.49 0.96 -11.14
CA PHE A 152 -8.73 2.25 -10.46
C PHE A 152 -10.05 2.84 -10.93
N THR A 153 -11.00 3.03 -10.02
CA THR A 153 -12.39 3.38 -10.35
C THR A 153 -12.95 4.48 -9.43
N PRO A 154 -13.85 5.36 -9.91
CA PRO A 154 -14.47 6.36 -9.04
C PRO A 154 -15.46 5.72 -8.05
N GLY A 155 -15.62 6.33 -6.88
CA GLY A 155 -16.61 5.93 -5.88
C GLY A 155 -16.82 7.00 -4.79
N SER A 156 -17.39 6.60 -3.65
CA SER A 156 -17.75 7.49 -2.54
C SER A 156 -16.62 7.78 -1.55
N GLY A 157 -15.62 6.90 -1.47
CA GLY A 157 -14.48 7.00 -0.56
C GLY A 157 -13.18 6.51 -1.20
N CYS A 158 -12.13 6.35 -0.40
CA CYS A 158 -10.90 5.63 -0.77
C CYS A 158 -10.97 4.23 -0.18
N SER A 159 -10.68 3.20 -0.97
CA SER A 159 -10.65 1.81 -0.47
C SER A 159 -10.02 0.83 -1.45
N SER A 160 -9.57 -0.29 -0.90
CA SER A 160 -8.88 -1.33 -1.65
C SER A 160 -9.03 -2.70 -0.98
N TYR A 161 -8.89 -3.74 -1.78
CA TYR A 161 -8.72 -5.09 -1.25
C TYR A 161 -7.30 -5.27 -0.74
N VAL A 162 -7.12 -6.17 0.24
CA VAL A 162 -5.77 -6.49 0.71
C VAL A 162 -5.18 -7.69 -0.02
N GLY A 163 -4.05 -7.47 -0.69
CA GLY A 163 -3.37 -8.44 -1.55
C GLY A 163 -4.08 -8.71 -2.89
N ARG A 164 -3.53 -9.64 -3.66
CA ARG A 164 -4.11 -10.17 -4.91
C ARG A 164 -5.24 -11.15 -4.59
N ILE A 165 -6.46 -10.80 -4.97
CA ILE A 165 -7.67 -11.60 -4.67
C ILE A 165 -8.09 -12.55 -5.82
N GLY A 166 -7.44 -12.41 -6.97
CA GLY A 166 -7.83 -13.07 -8.23
C GLY A 166 -8.88 -12.28 -9.02
N GLY A 167 -8.77 -12.29 -10.34
CA GLY A 167 -9.64 -11.52 -11.23
C GLY A 167 -9.43 -10.00 -11.13
N ARG A 168 -10.44 -9.24 -11.57
CA ARG A 168 -10.46 -7.78 -11.39
C ARG A 168 -10.71 -7.45 -9.92
N GLN A 169 -9.81 -6.65 -9.33
CA GLN A 169 -10.03 -6.02 -8.02
C GLN A 169 -9.98 -4.50 -8.14
N ASP A 170 -10.94 -3.84 -7.51
CA ASP A 170 -11.07 -2.38 -7.63
C ASP A 170 -10.27 -1.67 -6.54
N ILE A 171 -9.54 -0.63 -6.94
CA ILE A 171 -9.12 0.46 -6.03
C ILE A 171 -10.10 1.61 -6.27
N THR A 172 -10.91 1.90 -5.27
CA THR A 172 -11.94 2.93 -5.35
C THR A 172 -11.38 4.25 -4.89
N LEU A 173 -11.56 5.30 -5.68
CA LEU A 173 -11.05 6.64 -5.35
C LEU A 173 -12.12 7.71 -5.60
N ALA A 174 -12.68 8.26 -4.53
CA ALA A 174 -13.47 9.49 -4.56
C ALA A 174 -12.67 10.68 -5.10
N SER A 175 -13.36 11.78 -5.41
CA SER A 175 -12.71 13.03 -5.84
C SER A 175 -11.75 13.60 -4.79
N GLY A 176 -12.03 13.37 -3.49
CA GLY A 176 -11.20 13.80 -2.36
C GLY A 176 -9.93 12.97 -2.15
N CYS A 177 -9.84 11.76 -2.73
CA CYS A 177 -8.65 10.91 -2.58
C CYS A 177 -7.43 11.57 -3.24
N SER A 178 -6.40 11.82 -2.44
CA SER A 178 -5.16 12.43 -2.89
C SER A 178 -4.23 11.43 -3.58
N THR A 179 -3.09 11.89 -4.10
CA THR A 179 -1.99 10.98 -4.50
C THR A 179 -1.54 10.13 -3.31
N GLY A 180 -1.45 10.71 -2.12
CA GLY A 180 -1.11 9.99 -0.89
C GLY A 180 -2.09 8.89 -0.52
N SER A 181 -3.38 9.20 -0.57
CA SER A 181 -4.45 8.22 -0.40
C SER A 181 -4.31 7.11 -1.44
N THR A 182 -3.99 7.45 -2.68
CA THR A 182 -3.76 6.44 -3.73
C THR A 182 -2.52 5.57 -3.46
N ILE A 183 -1.45 6.12 -2.87
CA ILE A 183 -0.27 5.34 -2.43
C ILE A 183 -0.68 4.36 -1.33
N HIS A 184 -1.49 4.81 -0.36
CA HIS A 184 -2.06 4.00 0.70
C HIS A 184 -2.90 2.82 0.16
N GLU A 185 -3.85 3.10 -0.73
CA GLU A 185 -4.71 2.06 -1.33
C GLU A 185 -3.93 1.03 -2.17
N ILE A 186 -2.85 1.47 -2.83
CA ILE A 186 -1.92 0.57 -3.50
C ILE A 186 -1.22 -0.31 -2.45
N GLY A 187 -0.86 0.24 -1.29
CA GLY A 187 -0.32 -0.49 -0.14
C GLY A 187 -1.20 -1.66 0.27
N HIS A 188 -2.51 -1.44 0.42
CA HIS A 188 -3.47 -2.52 0.61
C HIS A 188 -3.44 -3.52 -0.53
N ALA A 189 -3.54 -3.07 -1.78
CA ALA A 189 -3.58 -3.97 -2.93
C ALA A 189 -2.34 -4.88 -3.05
N VAL A 190 -1.17 -4.43 -2.58
CA VAL A 190 0.05 -5.25 -2.55
C VAL A 190 0.20 -6.10 -1.28
N GLY A 191 -0.67 -5.91 -0.28
CA GLY A 191 -0.82 -6.79 0.88
C GLY A 191 -0.52 -6.15 2.24
N LEU A 192 -0.32 -4.83 2.31
CA LEU A 192 -0.11 -4.12 3.58
C LEU A 192 -1.43 -3.90 4.30
N TRP A 193 -1.39 -4.05 5.61
CA TRP A 193 -2.48 -3.68 6.51
C TRP A 193 -2.07 -2.42 7.28
N HIS A 194 -2.92 -1.94 8.19
CA HIS A 194 -2.64 -0.71 8.91
C HIS A 194 -1.57 -0.81 10.00
N GLU A 195 -0.79 0.25 10.16
CA GLU A 195 0.30 0.32 11.13
C GLU A 195 -0.21 0.40 12.59
N GLN A 196 -1.39 1.01 12.85
CA GLN A 196 -1.92 1.10 14.22
C GLN A 196 -2.46 -0.22 14.78
N SER A 197 -2.60 -1.25 13.94
CA SER A 197 -3.12 -2.56 14.31
C SER A 197 -2.01 -3.56 14.65
N ARG A 198 -0.74 -3.14 14.56
CA ARG A 198 0.41 -3.95 14.99
C ARG A 198 0.26 -4.49 16.40
N ALA A 199 0.86 -5.65 16.65
CA ALA A 199 0.82 -6.30 17.96
C ALA A 199 1.51 -5.49 19.06
N ASP A 200 2.59 -4.78 18.72
CA ASP A 200 3.39 -3.94 19.62
C ASP A 200 2.90 -2.49 19.70
N ARG A 201 1.82 -2.12 19.01
CA ARG A 201 1.39 -0.72 18.88
C ARG A 201 1.13 -0.05 20.23
N ASP A 202 0.69 -0.78 21.25
CA ASP A 202 0.39 -0.25 22.58
C ASP A 202 1.65 0.23 23.34
N ASP A 203 2.86 -0.13 22.88
CA ASP A 203 4.11 0.41 23.39
C ASP A 203 4.38 1.84 22.88
N TYR A 204 3.75 2.23 21.77
CA TYR A 204 3.98 3.49 21.07
C TYR A 204 2.76 4.43 21.08
N LEU A 205 1.56 3.86 21.05
CA LEU A 205 0.29 4.56 20.90
C LEU A 205 -0.60 4.38 22.13
N THR A 206 -1.57 5.27 22.27
CA THR A 206 -2.70 5.17 23.19
C THR A 206 -3.99 5.33 22.40
N ILE A 207 -4.89 4.36 22.49
CA ILE A 207 -6.22 4.42 21.86
C ILE A 207 -7.22 5.00 22.85
N ASN A 208 -7.79 6.14 22.49
CA ASN A 208 -8.76 6.87 23.29
C ASN A 208 -10.19 6.49 22.86
N LEU A 209 -10.64 5.27 23.19
CA LEU A 209 -11.94 4.72 22.78
C LEU A 209 -13.14 5.61 23.13
N ASN A 210 -13.05 6.41 24.20
CA ASN A 210 -14.11 7.38 24.54
C ASN A 210 -14.36 8.44 23.45
N ASN A 211 -13.37 8.71 22.61
CA ASN A 211 -13.45 9.64 21.48
C ASN A 211 -13.86 8.95 20.17
N VAL A 212 -13.83 7.61 20.12
CA VAL A 212 -14.18 6.82 18.94
C VAL A 212 -15.70 6.82 18.74
N GLN A 213 -16.13 6.89 17.49
CA GLN A 213 -17.52 6.72 17.10
C GLN A 213 -18.10 5.39 17.59
N ASP A 214 -19.32 5.43 18.09
CA ASP A 214 -19.94 4.23 18.64
C ASP A 214 -20.11 3.15 17.56
N GLY A 215 -19.72 1.92 17.89
CA GLY A 215 -19.90 0.72 17.06
C GLY A 215 -18.80 0.48 16.03
N VAL A 216 -17.68 1.22 16.08
CA VAL A 216 -16.51 1.01 15.20
C VAL A 216 -15.21 0.80 15.98
N ASP A 217 -15.29 0.50 17.28
CA ASP A 217 -14.13 0.24 18.14
C ASP A 217 -13.27 -0.94 17.64
N TYR A 218 -13.88 -1.88 16.90
CA TYR A 218 -13.19 -3.03 16.33
C TYR A 218 -12.11 -2.65 15.29
N ASN A 219 -12.21 -1.46 14.67
CA ASN A 219 -11.19 -0.92 13.76
C ASN A 219 -9.86 -0.55 14.47
N PHE A 220 -9.83 -0.60 15.80
CA PHE A 220 -8.65 -0.28 16.62
C PHE A 220 -8.07 -1.51 17.34
N LEU A 221 -8.60 -2.70 17.07
CA LEU A 221 -8.06 -3.95 17.63
C LEU A 221 -6.71 -4.25 16.99
N THR A 222 -5.80 -4.83 17.77
CA THR A 222 -4.55 -5.33 17.22
C THR A 222 -4.77 -6.65 16.49
N TYR A 223 -3.86 -7.02 15.59
CA TYR A 223 -3.88 -8.31 14.89
C TYR A 223 -3.98 -9.48 15.86
N VAL A 224 -3.20 -9.44 16.95
CA VAL A 224 -3.23 -10.46 18.00
C VAL A 224 -4.59 -10.51 18.71
N ALA A 225 -5.22 -9.37 18.96
CA ALA A 225 -6.57 -9.34 19.55
C ALA A 225 -7.64 -9.93 18.60
N GLN A 226 -7.37 -9.93 17.30
CA GLN A 226 -8.20 -10.57 16.27
C GLN A 226 -7.76 -12.02 15.96
N GLY A 227 -6.84 -12.56 16.76
CA GLY A 227 -6.35 -13.93 16.65
C GLY A 227 -5.27 -14.14 15.59
N GLN A 228 -4.89 -13.11 14.82
CA GLN A 228 -3.86 -13.20 13.79
C GLN A 228 -2.46 -13.23 14.42
N ASP A 229 -1.47 -13.77 13.69
CA ASP A 229 -0.08 -13.64 14.10
C ASP A 229 0.36 -12.17 14.05
N GLY A 230 0.94 -11.69 15.14
CA GLY A 230 1.38 -10.30 15.31
C GLY A 230 2.76 -10.03 14.73
N THR A 231 3.19 -10.81 13.75
CA THR A 231 4.56 -10.77 13.24
C THR A 231 4.71 -9.62 12.27
N GLU A 232 5.71 -8.77 12.50
CA GLU A 232 5.94 -7.58 11.68
C GLU A 232 7.27 -7.68 10.94
N TYR A 233 7.33 -7.12 9.72
CA TYR A 233 8.59 -7.04 8.96
C TYR A 233 9.53 -5.94 9.45
N THR A 234 9.01 -5.03 10.26
CA THR A 234 9.77 -3.92 10.84
C THR A 234 9.80 -4.07 12.37
N ALA A 235 10.95 -3.73 12.95
CA ALA A 235 11.22 -3.95 14.37
C ALA A 235 10.46 -2.99 15.31
N GLN A 236 9.93 -1.88 14.78
CA GLN A 236 9.26 -0.84 15.56
C GLN A 236 8.14 -0.22 14.73
N LEU A 237 7.14 0.34 15.42
CA LEU A 237 6.08 1.14 14.81
C LEU A 237 6.66 2.36 14.08
N ASP A 238 6.27 2.56 12.82
CA ASP A 238 6.67 3.70 12.01
C ASP A 238 5.59 4.78 12.00
N PHE A 239 5.80 5.85 12.77
CA PHE A 239 4.93 7.03 12.80
C PHE A 239 4.78 7.73 11.44
N ASN A 240 5.69 7.49 10.50
CA ASN A 240 5.63 8.04 9.15
C ASN A 240 5.08 7.05 8.12
N SER A 241 4.66 5.85 8.53
CA SER A 241 4.04 4.90 7.60
C SER A 241 2.84 5.54 6.90
N VAL A 242 2.74 5.33 5.59
CA VAL A 242 1.55 5.72 4.83
C VAL A 242 0.32 4.91 5.28
N MET A 243 0.53 3.76 5.94
CA MET A 243 -0.50 2.87 6.47
C MET A 243 -0.93 3.21 7.90
N LEU A 244 -0.41 4.29 8.51
CA LEU A 244 -0.84 4.71 9.84
C LEU A 244 -2.08 5.59 9.78
N TYR A 245 -3.09 5.26 10.59
CA TYR A 245 -4.25 6.13 10.85
C TYR A 245 -3.88 7.49 11.41
N SER A 246 -4.69 8.50 11.13
CA SER A 246 -4.55 9.80 11.77
C SER A 246 -4.90 9.79 13.24
N SER A 247 -4.41 10.80 13.97
CA SER A 247 -4.76 10.98 15.38
C SER A 247 -6.27 11.16 15.62
N PHE A 248 -7.06 11.53 14.62
CA PHE A 248 -8.51 11.78 14.77
C PHE A 248 -9.39 10.81 13.96
N ALA A 249 -8.80 9.73 13.40
CA ALA A 249 -9.53 8.69 12.68
C ALA A 249 -10.75 8.20 13.49
N PHE A 250 -11.93 8.16 12.88
CA PHE A 250 -13.19 7.79 13.52
C PHE A 250 -13.58 8.60 14.78
N SER A 251 -13.12 9.84 14.92
CA SER A 251 -13.51 10.68 16.05
C SER A 251 -15.00 11.05 15.98
N LYS A 252 -15.69 11.00 17.12
CA LYS A 252 -17.09 11.48 17.26
C LYS A 252 -17.22 12.90 17.78
N ASN A 253 -16.15 13.44 18.36
CA ASN A 253 -16.16 14.69 19.11
C ASN A 253 -15.03 15.64 18.70
N GLY A 254 -14.29 15.32 17.63
CA GLY A 254 -13.13 16.09 17.16
C GLY A 254 -11.91 16.01 18.09
N GLN A 255 -11.94 15.16 19.12
CA GLN A 255 -10.79 14.86 19.97
C GLN A 255 -10.02 13.66 19.40
N PRO A 256 -8.71 13.56 19.67
CA PRO A 256 -7.90 12.49 19.09
C PRO A 256 -8.34 11.12 19.62
N THR A 257 -8.52 10.18 18.70
CA THR A 257 -8.76 8.76 18.97
C THR A 257 -7.44 8.01 19.15
N ILE A 258 -6.35 8.50 18.57
CA ILE A 258 -4.99 7.96 18.72
C ILE A 258 -4.03 9.06 19.15
N THR A 259 -3.27 8.82 20.21
CA THR A 259 -2.15 9.70 20.63
C THR A 259 -0.88 8.89 20.81
N LYS A 260 0.27 9.55 20.80
CA LYS A 260 1.52 8.95 21.30
C LYS A 260 1.41 8.68 22.80
N LYS A 261 2.34 7.92 23.37
CA LYS A 261 2.39 7.67 24.83
C LYS A 261 2.52 8.93 25.68
N ASP A 262 3.10 10.01 25.15
CA ASP A 262 3.19 11.31 25.83
C ASP A 262 1.90 12.15 25.73
N GLY A 263 0.86 11.63 25.07
CA GLY A 263 -0.43 12.29 24.86
C GLY A 263 -0.47 13.25 23.67
N SER A 264 0.64 13.46 22.95
CA SER A 264 0.65 14.31 21.76
C SER A 264 0.03 13.63 20.53
N THR A 265 -0.50 14.45 19.63
CA THR A 265 -0.95 14.01 18.30
C THR A 265 0.22 13.90 17.33
N TYR A 266 -0.02 13.29 16.17
CA TYR A 266 0.94 13.21 15.08
C TYR A 266 0.26 13.52 13.75
N THR A 267 1.07 13.88 12.76
CA THR A 267 0.61 14.12 11.39
C THR A 267 0.86 12.88 10.56
N THR A 268 -0.16 12.43 9.83
CA THR A 268 -0.04 11.28 8.92
C THR A 268 0.75 11.63 7.69
N ASN A 269 1.63 10.72 7.29
CA ASN A 269 2.28 10.81 5.99
C ASN A 269 1.30 10.39 4.88
N ARG A 270 1.08 11.29 3.92
CA ARG A 270 0.33 11.05 2.68
C ARG A 270 1.09 11.63 1.49
N THR A 271 2.41 11.58 1.54
CA THR A 271 3.28 12.14 0.49
C THR A 271 4.00 11.04 -0.28
N ALA A 272 4.57 10.07 0.43
CA ALA A 272 5.37 8.98 -0.13
C ALA A 272 5.44 7.82 0.85
N LEU A 273 5.90 6.66 0.40
CA LEU A 273 6.27 5.55 1.29
C LEU A 273 7.36 5.97 2.28
N SER A 274 7.23 5.55 3.53
CA SER A 274 8.28 5.70 4.53
C SER A 274 9.40 4.67 4.35
N ASN A 275 10.49 4.83 5.09
CA ASN A 275 11.54 3.79 5.13
C ASN A 275 11.02 2.47 5.72
N GLY A 276 10.09 2.52 6.69
CA GLY A 276 9.43 1.34 7.23
C GLY A 276 8.59 0.62 6.18
N ASP A 277 7.75 1.37 5.45
CA ASP A 277 6.92 0.85 4.35
C ASP A 277 7.80 0.18 3.28
N ILE A 278 8.87 0.86 2.85
CA ILE A 278 9.82 0.37 1.84
C ILE A 278 10.54 -0.90 2.34
N THR A 279 10.91 -0.96 3.62
CA THR A 279 11.58 -2.12 4.20
C THR A 279 10.63 -3.32 4.21
N GLY A 280 9.41 -3.13 4.73
CA GLY A 280 8.39 -4.18 4.78
C GLY A 280 8.08 -4.73 3.40
N ILE A 281 7.81 -3.85 2.42
CA ILE A 281 7.48 -4.31 1.07
C ILE A 281 8.65 -4.99 0.36
N ASN A 282 9.89 -4.54 0.54
CA ASN A 282 11.04 -5.20 -0.09
C ASN A 282 11.35 -6.56 0.54
N ILE A 283 10.91 -6.82 1.77
CA ILE A 283 10.94 -8.18 2.35
C ILE A 283 9.83 -9.04 1.73
N MET A 284 8.65 -8.46 1.46
CA MET A 284 7.54 -9.16 0.80
C MET A 284 7.79 -9.45 -0.69
N TYR A 285 8.48 -8.52 -1.36
CA TYR A 285 8.73 -8.49 -2.79
C TYR A 285 10.22 -8.13 -3.01
N PRO A 286 11.16 -9.04 -2.73
CA PRO A 286 12.59 -8.81 -2.91
C PRO A 286 12.96 -8.60 -4.39
N GLY A 287 13.96 -7.75 -4.61
CA GLY A 287 14.32 -7.22 -5.95
C GLY A 287 15.11 -8.16 -6.85
N ASP A 288 15.50 -9.32 -6.33
CA ASP A 288 16.12 -10.43 -7.05
C ASP A 288 15.10 -11.40 -7.67
N GLY A 289 13.80 -11.13 -7.54
CA GLY A 289 12.74 -11.96 -8.10
C GLY A 289 12.27 -13.08 -7.16
N GLY A 290 12.64 -13.04 -5.88
CA GLY A 290 12.11 -13.97 -4.88
C GLY A 290 10.61 -13.78 -4.60
N ASP A 291 9.78 -14.64 -5.20
CA ASP A 291 8.46 -15.08 -4.74
C ASP A 291 7.41 -14.03 -4.35
N GLY A 292 6.74 -13.54 -5.40
CA GLY A 292 5.36 -13.09 -5.35
C GLY A 292 4.33 -14.19 -5.66
N GLY A 293 4.65 -15.47 -5.50
CA GLY A 293 3.68 -16.56 -5.69
C GLY A 293 4.30 -17.83 -6.23
N ASN A 294 4.21 -18.89 -5.42
CA ASN A 294 4.65 -20.24 -5.71
C ASN A 294 3.95 -20.82 -6.96
N SER A 295 4.59 -20.72 -8.15
CA SER A 295 4.21 -21.53 -9.32
C SER A 295 4.99 -22.85 -9.37
N GLY A 296 5.99 -23.03 -8.51
CA GLY A 296 6.89 -24.19 -8.51
C GLY A 296 7.83 -24.26 -9.72
N ASP A 297 7.71 -23.32 -10.68
CA ASP A 297 8.56 -23.25 -11.86
C ASP A 297 9.71 -22.26 -11.63
N ILE A 298 10.94 -22.78 -11.62
CA ILE A 298 12.16 -21.99 -11.44
C ILE A 298 12.34 -20.91 -12.51
N CYS A 299 11.65 -21.02 -13.65
CA CYS A 299 11.73 -20.08 -14.75
C CYS A 299 10.62 -19.02 -14.77
N ASP A 300 9.67 -19.06 -13.83
CA ASP A 300 8.59 -18.08 -13.79
C ASP A 300 9.16 -16.66 -13.57
N GLY A 301 8.68 -15.70 -14.36
CA GLY A 301 9.18 -14.32 -14.32
C GLY A 301 10.57 -14.07 -14.91
N VAL A 302 11.35 -15.11 -15.27
CA VAL A 302 12.72 -14.94 -15.78
C VAL A 302 12.75 -14.78 -17.31
N ALA A 303 13.29 -13.65 -17.78
CA ALA A 303 13.36 -13.32 -19.20
C ALA A 303 14.33 -14.23 -19.99
N ALA A 304 14.04 -14.45 -21.28
CA ALA A 304 14.91 -15.22 -22.17
C ALA A 304 16.28 -14.52 -22.39
N TYR A 305 17.35 -15.32 -22.49
CA TYR A 305 18.69 -14.82 -22.76
C TYR A 305 18.73 -14.01 -24.07
N ASN A 306 19.33 -12.83 -24.00
CA ASN A 306 19.50 -11.91 -25.11
C ASN A 306 20.99 -11.52 -25.25
N SER A 307 21.59 -11.83 -26.39
CA SER A 307 23.00 -11.55 -26.65
C SER A 307 23.37 -10.07 -26.68
N ASN A 308 22.39 -9.16 -26.77
CA ASN A 308 22.60 -7.72 -26.78
C ASN A 308 22.49 -7.07 -25.39
N THR A 309 22.21 -7.87 -24.35
CA THR A 309 22.10 -7.41 -22.97
C THR A 309 23.39 -7.71 -22.21
N ASN A 310 23.87 -6.73 -21.44
CA ASN A 310 25.00 -6.94 -20.53
C ASN A 310 24.49 -7.50 -19.21
N TYR A 311 24.89 -8.74 -18.89
CA TYR A 311 24.52 -9.42 -17.65
C TYR A 311 25.67 -9.40 -16.65
N THR A 312 25.39 -8.97 -15.42
CA THR A 312 26.32 -9.02 -14.29
C THR A 312 26.16 -10.34 -13.52
N ILE A 313 27.17 -10.69 -12.69
CA ILE A 313 27.10 -11.87 -11.80
C ILE A 313 25.81 -11.79 -10.95
N GLY A 314 25.11 -12.91 -10.82
CA GLY A 314 23.80 -13.04 -10.17
C GLY A 314 22.59 -12.83 -11.09
N ASN A 315 22.76 -12.32 -12.33
CA ASN A 315 21.61 -12.22 -13.25
C ASN A 315 21.15 -13.59 -13.73
N GLN A 316 19.83 -13.77 -13.81
CA GLN A 316 19.20 -14.99 -14.30
C GLN A 316 18.55 -14.78 -15.67
N VAL A 317 18.57 -15.82 -16.50
CA VAL A 317 17.94 -15.85 -17.83
C VAL A 317 17.39 -17.24 -18.12
N THR A 318 16.36 -17.32 -18.95
CA THR A 318 15.92 -18.59 -19.54
C THR A 318 16.59 -18.82 -20.89
N TYR A 319 17.14 -20.01 -21.12
CA TYR A 319 17.73 -20.38 -22.40
C TYR A 319 17.46 -21.85 -22.70
N GLN A 320 16.90 -22.14 -23.87
CA GLN A 320 16.56 -23.50 -24.32
C GLN A 320 15.76 -24.31 -23.27
N GLY A 321 14.82 -23.66 -22.59
CA GLY A 321 13.96 -24.31 -21.60
C GLY A 321 14.66 -24.66 -20.29
N ASN A 322 15.75 -23.97 -19.93
CA ASN A 322 16.40 -24.08 -18.62
C ASN A 322 16.69 -22.68 -18.05
N LEU A 323 16.79 -22.59 -16.72
CA LEU A 323 17.22 -21.40 -15.99
C LEU A 323 18.76 -21.37 -15.88
N TYR A 324 19.35 -20.22 -16.15
CA TYR A 324 20.79 -20.00 -15.98
C TYR A 324 21.06 -18.76 -15.14
N GLU A 325 22.04 -18.86 -14.23
CA GLU A 325 22.56 -17.72 -13.47
C GLU A 325 23.99 -17.37 -13.91
N ARG A 326 24.27 -16.07 -14.02
CA ARG A 326 25.60 -15.55 -14.33
C ARG A 326 26.51 -15.72 -13.13
N VAL A 327 27.60 -16.46 -13.28
CA VAL A 327 28.63 -16.66 -12.24
C VAL A 327 29.99 -16.16 -12.70
N ASN A 328 30.98 -16.15 -11.80
CA ASN A 328 32.34 -15.82 -12.17
C ASN A 328 32.88 -16.82 -13.21
N GLY A 329 33.19 -16.34 -14.40
CA GLY A 329 33.69 -17.17 -15.50
C GLY A 329 32.64 -17.78 -16.44
N GLY A 330 31.34 -17.50 -16.27
CA GLY A 330 30.33 -17.99 -17.22
C GLY A 330 28.90 -18.01 -16.70
N TRP A 331 28.16 -19.03 -17.12
CA TRP A 331 26.77 -19.29 -16.72
C TRP A 331 26.67 -20.67 -16.06
N THR A 332 25.97 -20.73 -14.93
CA THR A 332 25.60 -21.99 -14.26
C THR A 332 24.18 -22.34 -14.65
N ASN A 333 23.94 -23.59 -15.07
CA ASN A 333 22.59 -24.10 -15.31
C ASN A 333 21.96 -24.49 -13.96
N LEU A 334 20.81 -23.90 -13.64
CA LEU A 334 20.08 -24.15 -12.39
C LEU A 334 18.97 -25.20 -12.55
N GLY A 335 18.56 -25.55 -13.78
CA GLY A 335 17.59 -26.63 -14.04
C GLY A 335 16.61 -26.33 -15.18
N PRO A 336 15.74 -27.29 -15.53
CA PRO A 336 14.74 -27.13 -16.58
C PRO A 336 13.55 -26.27 -16.14
N CYS A 337 13.03 -25.47 -17.08
CA CYS A 337 11.77 -24.73 -16.95
C CYS A 337 10.56 -25.68 -17.04
N GLY A 338 9.47 -25.33 -16.38
CA GLY A 338 8.23 -26.10 -16.40
C GLY A 338 8.28 -27.36 -15.56
N SER A 339 9.29 -27.51 -14.69
CA SER A 339 9.20 -28.49 -13.62
C SER A 339 8.19 -27.97 -12.61
N ASN A 340 7.02 -28.62 -12.50
CA ASN A 340 6.28 -28.63 -11.24
C ASN A 340 7.13 -29.38 -10.22
N GLN A 341 8.23 -28.79 -9.78
CA GLN A 341 8.78 -29.17 -8.51
C GLN A 341 7.89 -28.48 -7.47
N PRO A 342 7.39 -29.21 -6.45
CA PRO A 342 6.90 -28.52 -5.27
C PRO A 342 7.99 -27.54 -4.81
N PRO A 343 7.62 -26.43 -4.12
CA PRO A 343 8.61 -25.48 -3.63
C PRO A 343 9.78 -26.25 -3.04
N ALA A 344 11.00 -25.84 -3.40
CA ALA A 344 12.24 -26.36 -2.83
C ALA A 344 11.98 -26.72 -1.37
N ASP A 345 12.29 -27.97 -0.98
CA ASP A 345 12.00 -28.51 0.34
C ASP A 345 12.23 -27.39 1.36
N ILE A 346 11.23 -27.06 2.17
CA ILE A 346 11.31 -25.91 3.10
C ILE A 346 12.51 -26.05 4.06
N CYS A 347 13.09 -27.25 4.13
CA CYS A 347 14.27 -27.61 4.88
C CYS A 347 15.59 -27.49 4.10
N GLU A 348 15.56 -27.17 2.80
CA GLU A 348 16.74 -27.03 1.94
C GLU A 348 17.61 -25.86 2.41
N GLY A 349 18.90 -26.14 2.65
CA GLY A 349 19.85 -25.16 3.17
C GLY A 349 19.71 -24.85 4.67
N VAL A 350 18.68 -25.37 5.35
CA VAL A 350 18.46 -25.14 6.79
C VAL A 350 19.21 -26.20 7.61
N PRO A 351 20.09 -25.81 8.56
CA PRO A 351 20.88 -26.76 9.34
C PRO A 351 20.01 -27.57 10.32
N ALA A 352 20.42 -28.81 10.61
CA ALA A 352 19.75 -29.63 11.62
C ALA A 352 19.93 -29.05 13.04
N TYR A 353 18.89 -29.17 13.87
CA TYR A 353 18.93 -28.73 15.26
C TYR A 353 20.07 -29.43 16.03
N ASN A 354 20.89 -28.62 16.69
CA ASN A 354 22.01 -29.05 17.51
C ASN A 354 21.86 -28.51 18.94
N GLY A 355 21.59 -29.39 19.90
CA GLY A 355 21.39 -29.01 21.30
C GLY A 355 22.58 -28.34 22.00
N ASN A 356 23.76 -28.32 21.37
CA ASN A 356 24.96 -27.65 21.88
C ASN A 356 25.20 -26.25 21.28
N GLN A 357 24.35 -25.82 20.34
CA GLN A 357 24.41 -24.51 19.71
C GLN A 357 23.37 -23.57 20.33
N SER A 358 23.77 -22.32 20.57
CA SER A 358 22.82 -21.27 20.96
C SER A 358 22.16 -20.71 19.70
N TYR A 359 20.84 -20.55 19.76
CA TYR A 359 20.03 -20.02 18.67
C TYR A 359 19.37 -18.72 19.10
N SER A 360 19.44 -17.72 18.24
CA SER A 360 18.75 -16.43 18.38
C SER A 360 17.31 -16.55 17.92
N VAL A 361 16.44 -15.66 18.40
CA VAL A 361 15.06 -15.59 17.89
C VAL A 361 15.09 -15.31 16.39
N GLY A 362 14.33 -16.08 15.61
CA GLY A 362 14.33 -16.04 14.14
C GLY A 362 15.29 -17.03 13.46
N ASP A 363 16.11 -17.78 14.21
CA ASP A 363 16.93 -18.85 13.64
C ASP A 363 16.08 -20.04 13.20
N PHE A 364 16.38 -20.61 12.04
CA PHE A 364 15.71 -21.80 11.50
C PHE A 364 16.56 -23.05 11.66
N VAL A 365 15.92 -24.16 12.01
CA VAL A 365 16.54 -25.49 12.10
C VAL A 365 15.62 -26.58 11.57
N THR A 366 16.21 -27.69 11.14
CA THR A 366 15.45 -28.92 10.81
C THR A 366 15.50 -29.89 11.98
N TYR A 367 14.35 -30.48 12.34
CA TYR A 367 14.26 -31.47 13.42
C TYR A 367 13.15 -32.47 13.15
N GLN A 368 13.44 -33.78 13.24
CA GLN A 368 12.44 -34.85 13.05
C GLN A 368 11.59 -34.73 11.77
N GLY A 369 12.20 -34.27 10.67
CA GLY A 369 11.49 -34.11 9.40
C GLY A 369 10.54 -32.91 9.37
N GLY A 370 10.74 -31.90 10.22
CA GLY A 370 10.08 -30.60 10.08
C GLY A 370 11.05 -29.43 10.18
N LEU A 371 10.63 -28.29 9.64
CA LEU A 371 11.27 -26.99 9.78
C LEU A 371 10.77 -26.31 11.06
N TYR A 372 11.69 -25.74 11.84
CA TYR A 372 11.36 -25.05 13.09
C TYR A 372 12.05 -23.69 13.16
N GLU A 373 11.35 -22.69 13.68
CA GLU A 373 11.87 -21.34 13.97
C GLU A 373 12.06 -21.15 15.48
N ARG A 374 13.14 -20.49 15.87
CA ARG A 374 13.41 -20.15 17.26
C ARG A 374 12.57 -18.95 17.70
N LEU A 375 11.67 -19.17 18.66
CA LEU A 375 10.96 -18.09 19.36
C LEU A 375 11.68 -17.67 20.65
N SER A 376 11.20 -16.59 21.28
CA SER A 376 11.78 -16.03 22.52
C SER A 376 11.91 -17.04 23.66
N SER A 377 11.01 -18.04 23.72
CA SER A 377 11.00 -19.06 24.77
C SER A 377 10.76 -20.49 24.27
N SER A 378 10.56 -20.69 22.97
CA SER A 378 10.17 -21.98 22.40
C SER A 378 10.70 -22.19 20.99
N TRP A 379 10.34 -23.30 20.37
CA TRP A 379 10.50 -23.56 18.94
C TRP A 379 9.11 -23.69 18.34
N ASP A 380 8.86 -22.97 17.24
CA ASP A 380 7.62 -23.10 16.48
C ASP A 380 7.84 -23.99 15.27
N ARG A 381 6.85 -24.82 14.93
CA ARG A 381 6.96 -25.73 13.80
C ARG A 381 6.36 -25.07 12.56
N ILE A 382 7.21 -24.86 11.56
CA ILE A 382 6.86 -24.15 10.34
C ILE A 382 6.23 -25.08 9.29
N GLY A 383 6.67 -26.34 9.21
CA GLY A 383 6.15 -27.33 8.27
C GLY A 383 6.92 -28.64 8.28
N ASP A 384 6.52 -29.58 7.43
CA ASP A 384 7.22 -30.85 7.17
C ASP A 384 8.31 -30.67 6.11
N CYS A 385 9.45 -31.34 6.29
CA CYS A 385 10.49 -31.49 5.28
C CYS A 385 10.07 -32.59 4.29
N GLY A 386 10.26 -32.35 2.99
CA GLY A 386 10.13 -33.37 1.93
C GLY A 386 9.05 -33.13 0.88
#